data_AF-A0A814V9V0-F1
#
_entry.id   AF-A0A814V9V0-F1
#
_cell.length_a   1.000
_cell.length_b   1.000
_cell.length_c   1.000
_cell.angle_alpha   90.00
_cell.angle_beta   90.00
_cell.angle_gamma   90.00
#
_symmetry.space_group_name_H-M   'P 1'
#
loop_
_entity.id
_entity.type
_entity.pdbx_description
1 polymer ?
#
loop_
_entity_poly.entity_id
_entity_poly.type
_entity_poly.pdbx_seq_one_letter_code
_entity_poly.pdbx_strand_id
1 'polypeptide(L)'
;MSVCEELFLPSHPSLIIEDRLSLCGNEEDSVLKWKFITHLLTTRHQSNQTPASIVELISCFCPNLSCLSTTVLYEVLNENLQFCSYYWPNLVNLALKLPTLFPTHTIRSLDFTDNDEEEIKLYSLTREQIACLLVHMFLCTIDDKNFSLWYESSCYNPSKSYLTVLIYYFQYYVDFIRDNDNSRSILFERHRLQRNVDWKLCKKPLIKQLYQQDDLNDILSTNLQLIFANKHIGYGQYGTQEEAHCGMSTELNVVVLFMNRDLRDNECLVVHGIQTFGQYQGYGNDLKLIGFHSSTACDWSRRSYVFADALEMNFSETNELEDLKEYNLTRELAKISCTFRLQQDKSLNTGHFGCGAFHGNRYVKIVLQILVASFYNVQLHFYSSSKAFIDEINDLLKYLNEKQINCSDLYHYLEYLKVHLKHRTSKSIPELVKWIAGNEKV
;
A
#
# COMPACT_ATOMS: atom_id res chain seq x y z
N MET A 1 8.11 -26.00 11.25
CA MET A 1 9.02 -24.94 11.72
C MET A 1 9.41 -24.10 10.52
N SER A 2 8.61 -23.09 10.15
CA SER A 2 9.02 -22.14 9.11
C SER A 2 9.74 -20.99 9.81
N VAL A 3 11.07 -20.96 9.70
CA VAL A 3 11.85 -19.81 10.16
C VAL A 3 11.34 -18.58 9.39
N CYS A 4 11.18 -17.46 10.10
CA CYS A 4 10.90 -16.18 9.45
C CYS A 4 12.14 -15.84 8.62
N GLU A 5 12.11 -16.08 7.31
CA GLU A 5 13.28 -15.88 6.46
C GLU A 5 13.59 -14.38 6.39
N GLU A 6 14.76 -14.01 6.92
CA GLU A 6 15.30 -12.67 6.77
C GLU A 6 15.70 -12.44 5.31
N LEU A 7 15.47 -11.23 4.81
CA LEU A 7 15.94 -10.86 3.48
C LEU A 7 17.44 -10.53 3.56
N PHE A 8 18.26 -11.21 2.76
CA PHE A 8 19.68 -10.89 2.64
C PHE A 8 19.86 -9.67 1.74
N LEU A 9 20.53 -8.65 2.26
CA LEU A 9 20.86 -7.45 1.49
C LEU A 9 22.02 -7.73 0.52
N PRO A 10 22.18 -6.95 -0.55
CA PRO A 10 23.27 -7.16 -1.53
C PRO A 10 24.68 -7.11 -0.94
N SER A 11 24.83 -6.54 0.26
CA SER A 11 26.08 -6.49 1.02
C SER A 11 26.37 -7.77 1.82
N HIS A 12 25.43 -8.72 1.90
CA HIS A 12 25.58 -9.93 2.72
C HIS A 12 26.73 -10.81 2.23
N PRO A 13 27.62 -11.28 3.13
CA PRO A 13 28.87 -11.96 2.76
C PRO A 13 28.65 -13.33 2.10
N SER A 14 27.46 -13.92 2.21
CA SER A 14 27.14 -15.18 1.54
C SER A 14 26.65 -15.03 0.09
N LEU A 15 26.36 -13.80 -0.38
CA LEU A 15 25.84 -13.59 -1.72
C LEU A 15 26.99 -13.50 -2.72
N ILE A 16 27.04 -14.48 -3.63
CA ILE A 16 28.03 -14.60 -4.70
C ILE A 16 27.29 -14.60 -6.03
N ILE A 17 27.86 -13.94 -7.04
CA ILE A 17 27.32 -13.89 -8.41
C ILE A 17 28.42 -14.25 -9.43
N GLU A 18 28.03 -14.53 -10.66
CA GLU A 18 28.96 -14.74 -11.78
C GLU A 18 29.84 -13.50 -12.01
N ASP A 19 31.15 -13.70 -12.12
CA ASP A 19 32.13 -12.63 -12.34
C ASP A 19 32.23 -12.21 -13.81
N ARG A 20 31.12 -11.65 -14.32
CA ARG A 20 30.98 -11.18 -15.71
C ARG A 20 31.94 -10.04 -16.09
N LEU A 21 32.69 -9.49 -15.12
CA LEU A 21 33.64 -8.40 -15.31
C LEU A 21 35.09 -8.80 -14.97
N SER A 22 35.33 -10.07 -14.62
CA SER A 22 36.66 -10.60 -14.28
C SER A 22 37.38 -9.83 -13.16
N LEU A 23 36.64 -9.45 -12.11
CA LEU A 23 37.11 -8.72 -10.93
C LEU A 23 38.00 -9.56 -9.99
N CYS A 24 37.95 -10.88 -10.09
CA CYS A 24 38.77 -11.81 -9.29
C CYS A 24 40.00 -12.35 -10.03
N GLY A 25 40.19 -12.01 -11.31
CA GLY A 25 41.25 -12.57 -12.16
C GLY A 25 40.84 -13.89 -12.81
N ASN A 26 41.68 -14.41 -13.71
CA ASN A 26 41.32 -15.48 -14.68
C ASN A 26 40.99 -16.87 -14.10
N GLU A 27 40.96 -17.06 -12.78
CA GLU A 27 40.78 -18.38 -12.14
C GLU A 27 39.47 -18.54 -11.35
N GLU A 28 38.73 -17.46 -11.06
CA GLU A 28 37.46 -17.51 -10.32
C GLU A 28 36.28 -17.05 -11.19
N ASP A 29 35.31 -17.93 -11.44
CA ASP A 29 34.08 -17.62 -12.20
C ASP A 29 33.03 -16.84 -11.39
N SER A 30 33.32 -16.54 -10.12
CA SER A 30 32.35 -15.99 -9.19
C SER A 30 32.97 -14.95 -8.25
N VAL A 31 32.18 -13.94 -7.89
CA VAL A 31 32.60 -12.83 -7.05
C VAL A 31 31.53 -12.48 -6.03
N LEU A 32 31.93 -11.98 -4.86
CA LEU A 32 30.99 -11.43 -3.89
C LEU A 32 30.11 -10.36 -4.54
N LYS A 33 28.79 -10.49 -4.40
CA LYS A 33 27.81 -9.56 -4.97
C LYS A 33 28.13 -8.11 -4.59
N TRP A 34 28.51 -7.88 -3.35
CA TRP A 34 28.92 -6.56 -2.87
C TRP A 34 30.21 -6.04 -3.52
N LYS A 35 31.22 -6.89 -3.75
CA LYS A 35 32.46 -6.51 -4.43
C LYS A 35 32.18 -6.09 -5.87
N PHE A 36 31.27 -6.80 -6.55
CA PHE A 36 30.81 -6.43 -7.89
C PHE A 36 30.07 -5.09 -7.91
N ILE A 37 29.10 -4.90 -7.01
CA ILE A 37 28.33 -3.65 -6.91
C ILE A 37 29.24 -2.46 -6.61
N THR A 38 30.10 -2.57 -5.61
CA THR A 38 31.03 -1.50 -5.21
C THR A 38 32.01 -1.16 -6.32
N HIS A 39 32.55 -2.17 -7.04
CA HIS A 39 33.42 -1.92 -8.19
C HIS A 39 32.71 -1.11 -9.27
N LEU A 40 31.50 -1.52 -9.69
CA LEU A 40 30.75 -0.82 -10.72
C LEU A 40 30.34 0.60 -10.29
N LEU A 41 29.83 0.74 -9.07
CA LEU A 41 29.44 2.04 -8.52
C LEU A 41 30.63 3.00 -8.37
N THR A 42 31.84 2.52 -8.07
CA THR A 42 33.01 3.39 -7.89
C THR A 42 33.72 3.73 -9.19
N THR A 43 33.82 2.78 -10.13
CA THR A 43 34.51 2.98 -11.41
C THR A 43 33.69 3.75 -12.42
N ARG A 44 32.38 3.47 -12.52
CA ARG A 44 31.49 4.11 -13.50
C ARG A 44 30.93 5.46 -13.07
N HIS A 45 31.06 5.82 -11.79
CA HIS A 45 30.59 7.09 -11.23
C HIS A 45 31.48 8.30 -11.57
N GLN A 46 32.73 8.09 -11.98
CA GLN A 46 33.72 9.17 -12.13
C GLN A 46 33.58 10.02 -13.40
N SER A 47 32.69 9.64 -14.34
CA SER A 47 32.45 10.37 -15.59
C SER A 47 31.12 11.13 -15.58
N ASN A 48 30.96 12.15 -16.46
CA ASN A 48 29.72 12.90 -16.63
C ASN A 48 28.53 11.95 -16.85
N GLN A 49 27.71 11.77 -15.82
CA GLN A 49 26.61 10.83 -15.85
C GLN A 49 25.52 11.34 -16.78
N THR A 50 25.15 10.50 -17.72
CA THR A 50 24.04 10.70 -18.65
C THR A 50 22.90 9.72 -18.32
N PRO A 51 21.67 9.99 -18.80
CA PRO A 51 20.58 9.02 -18.72
C PRO A 51 20.99 7.62 -19.23
N ALA A 52 21.71 7.55 -20.36
CA ALA A 52 22.19 6.31 -20.94
C ALA A 52 23.14 5.55 -20.00
N SER A 53 24.11 6.24 -19.38
CA SER A 53 25.07 5.59 -18.48
C SER A 53 24.43 5.01 -17.21
N ILE A 54 23.38 5.66 -16.69
CA ILE A 54 22.64 5.15 -15.52
C ILE A 54 21.85 3.90 -15.91
N VAL A 55 21.15 3.92 -17.06
CA VAL A 55 20.42 2.74 -17.57
C VAL A 55 21.35 1.57 -17.85
N GLU A 56 22.54 1.84 -18.42
CA GLU A 56 23.55 0.81 -18.66
C GLU A 56 24.04 0.18 -17.35
N LEU A 57 24.31 1.01 -16.33
CA LEU A 57 24.72 0.54 -15.02
C LEU A 57 23.65 -0.35 -14.37
N ILE A 58 22.37 0.03 -14.43
CA ILE A 58 21.26 -0.79 -13.91
C ILE A 58 21.18 -2.12 -14.68
N SER A 59 21.36 -2.09 -16.00
CA SER A 59 21.40 -3.31 -16.83
C SER A 59 22.55 -4.25 -16.44
N CYS A 60 23.68 -3.73 -15.94
CA CYS A 60 24.74 -4.58 -15.39
C CYS A 60 24.29 -5.33 -14.13
N PHE A 61 23.47 -4.70 -13.26
CA PHE A 61 22.97 -5.33 -12.03
C PHE A 61 21.80 -6.29 -12.29
N CYS A 62 20.95 -5.97 -13.26
CA CYS A 62 19.81 -6.80 -13.64
C CYS A 62 19.94 -7.22 -15.12
N PRO A 63 20.67 -8.29 -15.45
CA PRO A 63 20.81 -8.74 -16.84
C PRO A 63 19.48 -9.03 -17.52
N ASN A 64 18.45 -9.48 -16.80
CA ASN A 64 17.11 -9.67 -17.38
C ASN A 64 16.49 -8.36 -17.87
N LEU A 65 16.95 -7.21 -17.38
CA LEU A 65 16.51 -5.90 -17.86
C LEU A 65 16.88 -5.68 -19.32
N SER A 66 17.89 -6.36 -19.87
CA SER A 66 18.18 -6.28 -21.32
C SER A 66 17.03 -6.82 -22.18
N CYS A 67 16.18 -7.67 -21.61
CA CYS A 67 14.97 -8.18 -22.25
C CYS A 67 13.75 -7.27 -22.04
N LEU A 68 13.86 -6.26 -21.18
CA LEU A 68 12.79 -5.34 -20.82
C LEU A 68 13.00 -3.98 -21.52
N SER A 69 11.89 -3.30 -21.81
CA SER A 69 11.95 -1.92 -22.27
C SER A 69 12.35 -1.02 -21.10
N THR A 70 13.45 -0.27 -21.21
CA THR A 70 13.82 0.78 -20.24
C THR A 70 13.40 2.17 -20.72
N THR A 71 12.43 2.23 -21.63
CA THR A 71 12.06 3.45 -22.35
C THR A 71 11.56 4.54 -21.40
N VAL A 72 10.70 4.17 -20.44
CA VAL A 72 10.11 5.13 -19.50
C VAL A 72 11.16 5.68 -18.56
N LEU A 73 12.06 4.80 -18.07
CA LEU A 73 13.18 5.23 -17.23
C LEU A 73 14.10 6.21 -17.96
N TYR A 74 14.50 5.87 -19.20
CA TYR A 74 15.35 6.74 -19.99
C TYR A 74 14.69 8.11 -20.24
N GLU A 75 13.40 8.11 -20.59
CA GLU A 75 12.64 9.33 -20.81
C GLU A 75 12.61 10.23 -19.56
N VAL A 76 12.25 9.67 -18.40
CA VAL A 76 12.20 10.42 -17.13
C VAL A 76 13.58 10.97 -16.76
N LEU A 77 14.65 10.19 -16.92
CA LEU A 77 16.02 10.66 -16.68
C LEU A 77 16.43 11.77 -17.66
N ASN A 78 16.02 11.65 -18.94
CA ASN A 78 16.30 12.64 -19.97
C ASN A 78 15.55 13.96 -19.75
N GLU A 79 14.35 13.91 -19.17
CA GLU A 79 13.60 15.08 -18.70
C GLU A 79 14.24 15.72 -17.45
N ASN A 80 15.12 14.99 -16.74
CA ASN A 80 15.74 15.39 -15.48
C ASN A 80 17.28 15.37 -15.54
N LEU A 81 17.90 16.01 -16.53
CA LEU A 81 19.37 15.95 -16.72
C LEU A 81 20.18 16.39 -15.49
N GLN A 82 19.69 17.34 -14.69
CA GLN A 82 20.34 17.74 -13.43
C GLN A 82 20.36 16.61 -12.39
N PHE A 83 19.37 15.71 -12.40
CA PHE A 83 19.39 14.49 -11.59
C PHE A 83 20.68 13.70 -11.83
N CYS A 84 21.00 13.46 -13.11
CA CYS A 84 22.17 12.68 -13.50
C CYS A 84 23.48 13.36 -13.09
N SER A 85 23.61 14.67 -13.34
CA SER A 85 24.89 15.37 -13.13
C SER A 85 25.17 15.76 -11.68
N TYR A 86 24.15 16.10 -10.88
CA TYR A 86 24.31 16.64 -9.54
C TYR A 86 23.85 15.70 -8.42
N TYR A 87 22.66 15.09 -8.57
CA TYR A 87 22.06 14.31 -7.50
C TYR A 87 22.57 12.86 -7.47
N TRP A 88 22.74 12.25 -8.63
CA TRP A 88 23.19 10.86 -8.76
C TRP A 88 24.47 10.55 -7.99
N PRO A 89 25.51 11.42 -7.98
CA PRO A 89 26.69 11.16 -7.18
C PRO A 89 26.44 10.99 -5.67
N ASN A 90 25.51 11.77 -5.14
CA ASN A 90 25.12 11.69 -3.74
C ASN A 90 24.38 10.38 -3.44
N LEU A 91 23.55 9.90 -4.37
CA LEU A 91 22.83 8.63 -4.24
C LEU A 91 23.76 7.43 -4.34
N VAL A 92 24.79 7.48 -5.19
CA VAL A 92 25.83 6.44 -5.24
C VAL A 92 26.57 6.35 -3.91
N ASN A 93 26.96 7.49 -3.33
CA ASN A 93 27.56 7.51 -1.99
C ASN A 93 26.62 6.93 -0.93
N LEU A 94 25.33 7.23 -1.00
CA LEU A 94 24.32 6.65 -0.10
C LEU A 94 24.19 5.14 -0.27
N ALA A 95 24.17 4.62 -1.50
CA ALA A 95 24.14 3.19 -1.77
C ALA A 95 25.38 2.48 -1.16
N LEU A 96 26.56 3.08 -1.30
CA LEU A 96 27.80 2.53 -0.73
C LEU A 96 27.79 2.50 0.81
N LYS A 97 26.91 3.26 1.49
CA LYS A 97 26.72 3.18 2.95
C LYS A 97 25.89 1.97 3.41
N LEU A 98 25.34 1.14 2.51
CA LEU A 98 24.45 0.03 2.87
C LEU A 98 24.99 -0.88 4.01
N PRO A 99 26.26 -1.34 4.01
CA PRO A 99 26.81 -2.14 5.11
C PRO A 99 26.87 -1.39 6.45
N THR A 100 27.07 -0.07 6.41
CA THR A 100 27.12 0.78 7.61
C THR A 100 25.72 1.02 8.16
N LEU A 101 24.73 1.23 7.29
CA LEU A 101 23.33 1.45 7.65
C LEU A 101 22.60 0.17 8.08
N PHE A 102 23.06 -0.99 7.59
CA PHE A 102 22.55 -2.32 7.93
C PHE A 102 23.71 -3.28 8.26
N PRO A 103 24.30 -3.18 9.46
CA PRO A 103 25.47 -3.98 9.84
C PRO A 103 25.24 -5.50 9.90
N THR A 104 23.99 -5.94 10.06
CA THR A 104 23.63 -7.36 10.00
C THR A 104 23.60 -7.89 8.56
N HIS A 105 23.63 -6.99 7.56
CA HIS A 105 23.43 -7.31 6.15
C HIS A 105 22.11 -8.02 5.85
N THR A 106 21.13 -7.91 6.75
CA THR A 106 19.80 -8.51 6.60
C THR A 106 18.70 -7.50 6.95
N ILE A 107 17.51 -7.73 6.38
CA ILE A 107 16.28 -7.09 6.81
C ILE A 107 15.42 -8.16 7.48
N ARG A 108 15.05 -7.91 8.74
CA ARG A 108 14.14 -8.80 9.45
C ARG A 108 12.74 -8.72 8.85
N SER A 109 12.07 -9.87 8.79
CA SER A 109 10.68 -9.93 8.36
C SER A 109 9.72 -9.38 9.43
N LEU A 110 8.64 -8.77 8.97
CA LEU A 110 7.49 -8.32 9.75
C LEU A 110 6.35 -9.36 9.74
N ASP A 111 6.54 -10.51 9.09
CA ASP A 111 5.56 -11.58 9.05
C ASP A 111 5.37 -12.22 10.41
N PHE A 112 4.14 -12.59 10.71
CA PHE A 112 3.86 -13.45 11.84
C PHE A 112 4.10 -14.92 11.50
N THR A 113 4.70 -15.63 12.45
CA THR A 113 4.74 -17.09 12.53
C THR A 113 3.49 -17.62 13.23
N ASP A 114 3.28 -18.93 13.18
CA ASP A 114 2.15 -19.57 13.84
C ASP A 114 2.32 -19.69 15.35
N ASN A 115 3.54 -19.48 15.86
CA ASN A 115 3.85 -19.49 17.29
C ASN A 115 3.78 -18.11 17.93
N ASP A 116 3.56 -17.06 17.14
CA ASP A 116 3.54 -15.69 17.65
C ASP A 116 2.22 -15.43 18.40
N GLU A 117 2.35 -15.15 19.69
CA GLU A 117 1.24 -14.78 20.57
C GLU A 117 0.98 -13.27 20.59
N GLU A 118 1.92 -12.45 20.11
CA GLU A 118 1.73 -11.01 20.03
C GLU A 118 0.68 -10.60 18.98
N GLU A 119 -0.04 -9.50 19.24
CA GLU A 119 -0.99 -8.91 18.29
C GLU A 119 -0.33 -7.97 17.30
N ILE A 120 0.91 -7.53 17.57
CA ILE A 120 1.57 -6.47 16.82
C ILE A 120 3.05 -6.78 16.66
N LYS A 121 3.54 -6.74 15.42
CA LYS A 121 4.96 -6.65 15.11
C LYS A 121 5.29 -5.27 14.60
N LEU A 122 6.37 -4.69 15.12
CA LEU A 122 6.83 -3.36 14.77
C LEU A 122 8.11 -3.46 13.96
N TYR A 123 8.37 -2.53 13.05
CA TYR A 123 9.67 -2.29 12.43
C TYR A 123 9.84 -0.80 12.14
N SER A 124 11.00 -0.24 12.44
CA SER A 124 11.25 1.19 12.24
C SER A 124 12.55 1.38 11.48
N LEU A 125 12.51 2.31 10.52
CA LEU A 125 13.64 2.67 9.67
C LEU A 125 13.79 4.19 9.67
N THR A 126 15.02 4.67 9.74
CA THR A 126 15.30 6.09 9.50
C THR A 126 15.07 6.42 8.03
N ARG A 127 14.83 7.69 7.70
CA ARG A 127 14.69 8.10 6.29
C ARG A 127 15.98 7.91 5.49
N GLU A 128 17.16 7.97 6.12
CA GLU A 128 18.43 7.61 5.45
C GLU A 128 18.48 6.11 5.11
N GLN A 129 18.05 5.23 6.01
CA GLN A 129 17.92 3.80 5.73
C GLN A 129 16.94 3.54 4.59
N ILE A 130 15.76 4.18 4.62
CA ILE A 130 14.74 4.06 3.56
C ILE A 130 15.30 4.55 2.22
N ALA A 131 15.91 5.74 2.17
CA ALA A 131 16.49 6.28 0.95
C ALA A 131 17.59 5.36 0.39
N CYS A 132 18.44 4.79 1.24
CA CYS A 132 19.46 3.81 0.82
C CYS A 132 18.80 2.58 0.18
N LEU A 133 17.77 2.01 0.82
CA LEU A 133 17.04 0.87 0.26
C LEU A 133 16.35 1.21 -1.06
N LEU A 134 15.71 2.38 -1.17
CA LEU A 134 15.08 2.83 -2.41
C LEU A 134 16.09 3.01 -3.55
N VAL A 135 17.30 3.49 -3.27
CA VAL A 135 18.39 3.54 -4.27
C VAL A 135 18.77 2.12 -4.72
N HIS A 136 18.84 1.15 -3.80
CA HIS A 136 19.12 -0.23 -4.15
C HIS A 136 17.99 -0.93 -4.93
N MET A 137 16.73 -0.58 -4.66
CA MET A 137 15.57 -0.98 -5.44
C MET A 137 15.57 -0.33 -6.84
N PHE A 138 15.98 0.93 -6.95
CA PHE A 138 16.16 1.62 -8.23
C PHE A 138 17.31 1.02 -9.06
N LEU A 139 18.42 0.69 -8.41
CA LEU A 139 19.56 0.03 -9.06
C LEU A 139 19.29 -1.43 -9.42
N CYS A 140 18.13 -1.99 -9.06
CA CYS A 140 17.81 -3.41 -9.23
C CYS A 140 18.88 -4.34 -8.63
N THR A 141 19.46 -3.94 -7.49
CA THR A 141 20.48 -4.75 -6.79
C THR A 141 19.88 -5.69 -5.75
N ILE A 142 18.66 -5.42 -5.30
CA ILE A 142 17.86 -6.29 -4.43
C ILE A 142 16.95 -7.13 -5.33
N ASP A 143 17.38 -8.36 -5.59
CA ASP A 143 16.83 -9.37 -6.52
C ASP A 143 15.48 -9.02 -7.17
N ASP A 144 14.37 -9.64 -6.76
CA ASP A 144 13.04 -9.47 -7.35
C ASP A 144 12.27 -8.25 -6.79
N LYS A 145 12.79 -7.61 -5.74
CA LYS A 145 12.15 -6.51 -5.02
C LYS A 145 12.73 -5.16 -5.47
N ASN A 146 12.46 -4.81 -6.73
CA ASN A 146 13.04 -3.64 -7.38
C ASN A 146 12.02 -2.91 -8.27
N PHE A 147 12.42 -1.77 -8.87
CA PHE A 147 11.52 -0.93 -9.67
C PHE A 147 11.53 -1.22 -11.18
N SER A 148 12.07 -2.37 -11.63
CA SER A 148 12.16 -2.69 -13.07
C SER A 148 10.82 -2.65 -13.77
N LEU A 149 9.74 -3.04 -13.08
CA LEU A 149 8.38 -3.00 -13.61
C LEU A 149 7.91 -1.58 -13.98
N TRP A 150 8.47 -0.54 -13.36
CA TRP A 150 8.18 0.85 -13.73
C TRP A 150 9.02 1.36 -14.90
N TYR A 151 10.06 0.64 -15.32
CA TYR A 151 10.94 1.08 -16.41
C TYR A 151 10.31 0.83 -17.79
N GLU A 152 9.35 -0.08 -17.83
CA GLU A 152 8.63 -0.55 -19.00
C GLU A 152 7.46 0.37 -19.41
N SER A 153 7.09 0.30 -20.68
CA SER A 153 6.02 1.12 -21.27
C SER A 153 4.63 0.47 -21.25
N SER A 154 4.48 -0.72 -20.65
CA SER A 154 3.22 -1.48 -20.62
C SER A 154 2.11 -0.73 -19.87
N CYS A 155 2.46 -0.05 -18.77
CA CYS A 155 1.59 0.89 -18.06
C CYS A 155 2.25 2.28 -18.01
N TYR A 156 2.43 2.88 -19.20
CA TYR A 156 3.24 4.08 -19.40
C TYR A 156 2.90 5.25 -18.46
N ASN A 157 1.62 5.68 -18.38
CA ASN A 157 1.30 6.89 -17.61
C ASN A 157 1.50 6.71 -16.08
N PRO A 158 1.02 5.61 -15.46
CA PRO A 158 1.37 5.31 -14.06
C PRO A 158 2.87 5.23 -13.84
N SER A 159 3.57 4.41 -14.62
CA SER A 159 5.01 4.18 -14.48
C SER A 159 5.83 5.47 -14.62
N LYS A 160 5.54 6.31 -15.62
CA LYS A 160 6.17 7.63 -15.78
C LYS A 160 5.94 8.50 -14.56
N SER A 161 4.71 8.52 -14.04
CA SER A 161 4.35 9.30 -12.85
C SER A 161 5.11 8.83 -11.61
N TYR A 162 5.15 7.52 -11.35
CA TYR A 162 5.83 6.93 -10.20
C TYR A 162 7.34 7.15 -10.24
N LEU A 163 7.96 6.98 -11.40
CA LEU A 163 9.38 7.28 -11.59
C LEU A 163 9.68 8.76 -11.40
N THR A 164 8.82 9.65 -11.92
CA THR A 164 9.00 11.09 -11.75
C THR A 164 8.97 11.48 -10.28
N VAL A 165 8.05 10.89 -9.50
CA VAL A 165 7.99 11.10 -8.05
C VAL A 165 9.19 10.50 -7.32
N LEU A 166 9.66 9.32 -7.72
CA LEU A 166 10.87 8.70 -7.17
C LEU A 166 12.12 9.56 -7.41
N ILE A 167 12.27 10.12 -8.62
CA ILE A 167 13.36 11.06 -8.94
C ILE A 167 13.24 12.34 -8.09
N TYR A 168 12.04 12.89 -7.95
CA TYR A 168 11.79 14.03 -7.08
C TYR A 168 12.12 13.74 -5.61
N TYR A 169 11.73 12.56 -5.10
CA TYR A 169 12.06 12.10 -3.76
C TYR A 169 13.57 12.08 -3.52
N PHE A 170 14.34 11.53 -4.47
CA PHE A 170 15.80 11.48 -4.35
C PHE A 170 16.44 12.87 -4.34
N GLN A 171 15.96 13.79 -5.18
CA GLN A 171 16.41 15.18 -5.16
C GLN A 171 16.11 15.82 -3.81
N TYR A 172 14.88 15.67 -3.34
CA TYR A 172 14.43 16.16 -2.04
C TYR A 172 15.24 15.59 -0.87
N TYR A 173 15.59 14.30 -0.94
CA TYR A 173 16.44 13.67 0.08
C TYR A 173 17.82 14.34 0.17
N VAL A 174 18.47 14.55 -0.98
CA VAL A 174 19.82 15.15 -1.05
C VAL A 174 19.82 16.59 -0.55
N ASP A 175 18.82 17.38 -0.95
CA ASP A 175 18.76 18.81 -0.63
C ASP A 175 18.31 19.10 0.81
N PHE A 176 17.45 18.25 1.40
CA PHE A 176 16.77 18.59 2.65
C PHE A 176 16.88 17.52 3.75
N ILE A 177 16.73 16.24 3.41
CA ILE A 177 16.66 15.18 4.42
C ILE A 177 18.05 14.85 4.95
N ARG A 178 19.05 14.76 4.06
CA ARG A 178 20.41 14.35 4.39
C ARG A 178 21.05 15.19 5.50
N ASP A 179 20.82 16.50 5.48
CA ASP A 179 21.50 17.46 6.34
C ASP A 179 20.67 17.79 7.62
N ASN A 180 19.48 17.20 7.76
CA ASN A 180 18.68 17.26 8.98
C ASN A 180 18.95 16.01 9.84
N ASP A 181 19.88 16.14 10.79
CA ASP A 181 20.49 15.14 11.69
C ASP A 181 19.51 14.25 12.51
N ASN A 182 18.19 14.43 12.37
CA ASN A 182 17.14 13.71 13.09
C ASN A 182 15.88 13.45 12.23
N SER A 183 16.02 13.24 10.91
CA SER A 183 14.87 12.96 10.04
C SER A 183 14.05 11.76 10.57
N ARG A 184 12.85 12.07 11.05
CA ARG A 184 11.94 11.19 11.81
C ARG A 184 11.90 9.79 11.22
N SER A 185 12.14 8.78 12.05
CA SER A 185 11.95 7.38 11.65
C SER A 185 10.51 7.13 11.24
N ILE A 186 10.34 6.29 10.23
CA ILE A 186 9.05 5.74 9.83
C ILE A 186 8.80 4.48 10.65
N LEU A 187 7.56 4.29 11.08
CA LEU A 187 7.14 3.11 11.84
C LEU A 187 6.18 2.28 10.99
N PHE A 188 6.48 1.00 10.88
CA PHE A 188 5.69 -0.03 10.22
C PHE A 188 5.16 -0.98 11.30
N GLU A 189 3.85 -1.25 11.28
CA GLU A 189 3.19 -2.11 12.26
C GLU A 189 2.34 -3.14 11.53
N ARG A 190 2.67 -4.44 11.66
CA ARG A 190 1.77 -5.50 11.23
C ARG A 190 0.91 -5.92 12.41
N HIS A 191 -0.39 -5.73 12.27
CA HIS A 191 -1.39 -6.02 13.28
C HIS A 191 -2.09 -7.33 12.99
N ARG A 192 -2.48 -8.03 14.05
CA ARG A 192 -3.29 -9.25 14.02
C ARG A 192 -4.46 -9.10 14.99
N LEU A 193 -5.67 -9.31 14.49
CA LEU A 193 -6.88 -9.39 15.30
C LEU A 193 -7.01 -10.80 15.89
N GLN A 194 -6.89 -10.93 17.21
CA GLN A 194 -7.03 -12.23 17.89
C GLN A 194 -8.47 -12.61 18.21
N ARG A 195 -9.34 -11.61 18.45
CA ARG A 195 -10.73 -11.85 18.86
C ARG A 195 -11.69 -11.12 17.94
N ASN A 196 -12.59 -11.89 17.35
CA ASN A 196 -13.71 -11.35 16.58
C ASN A 196 -14.77 -10.77 17.51
N VAL A 197 -15.46 -9.76 17.02
CA VAL A 197 -16.64 -9.19 17.69
C VAL A 197 -17.82 -10.15 17.50
N ASP A 198 -18.56 -10.42 18.58
CA ASP A 198 -19.85 -11.10 18.46
C ASP A 198 -20.92 -10.08 18.02
N TRP A 199 -21.10 -9.97 16.70
CA TRP A 199 -22.02 -9.02 16.09
C TRP A 199 -23.47 -9.24 16.52
N LYS A 200 -23.87 -10.49 16.81
CA LYS A 200 -25.24 -10.82 17.23
C LYS A 200 -25.58 -10.23 18.59
N LEU A 201 -24.58 -10.00 19.44
CA LEU A 201 -24.75 -9.44 20.78
C LEU A 201 -24.43 -7.93 20.86
N CYS A 202 -23.99 -7.33 19.75
CA CYS A 202 -23.54 -5.94 19.73
C CYS A 202 -24.70 -4.93 19.75
N LYS A 203 -25.02 -4.35 20.91
CA LYS A 203 -26.11 -3.36 21.06
C LYS A 203 -25.67 -1.89 20.91
N LYS A 204 -24.49 -1.63 20.34
CA LYS A 204 -24.04 -0.25 20.08
C LYS A 204 -24.93 0.42 19.01
N PRO A 205 -25.23 1.73 19.14
CA PRO A 205 -25.97 2.46 18.12
C PRO A 205 -25.15 2.58 16.85
N LEU A 206 -25.83 2.75 15.71
CA LEU A 206 -25.17 3.00 14.44
C LEU A 206 -24.54 4.40 14.39
N ILE A 207 -23.50 4.56 13.56
CA ILE A 207 -23.00 5.89 13.22
C ILE A 207 -24.11 6.72 12.58
N LYS A 208 -24.05 8.04 12.74
CA LYS A 208 -25.12 8.95 12.33
C LYS A 208 -25.15 9.21 10.83
N GLN A 209 -23.97 9.30 10.21
CA GLN A 209 -23.80 9.68 8.80
C GLN A 209 -22.42 9.28 8.29
N LEU A 210 -22.29 9.26 6.97
CA LEU A 210 -21.03 9.33 6.24
C LEU A 210 -20.69 10.79 5.94
N TYR A 211 -19.41 11.13 6.02
CA TYR A 211 -18.89 12.43 5.60
C TYR A 211 -18.38 12.31 4.17
N GLN A 212 -18.90 13.13 3.26
CA GLN A 212 -18.46 13.11 1.87
C GLN A 212 -17.00 13.54 1.76
N GLN A 213 -16.20 12.74 1.06
CA GLN A 213 -14.83 13.04 0.68
C GLN A 213 -14.75 13.19 -0.84
N ASP A 214 -14.35 14.37 -1.32
CA ASP A 214 -14.37 14.69 -2.75
C ASP A 214 -13.14 14.17 -3.50
N ASP A 215 -12.03 13.98 -2.79
CA ASP A 215 -10.77 13.54 -3.37
C ASP A 215 -10.11 12.48 -2.48
N LEU A 216 -9.76 11.33 -3.07
CA LEU A 216 -8.95 10.28 -2.43
C LEU A 216 -7.53 10.76 -2.11
N ASN A 217 -7.07 11.81 -2.80
CA ASN A 217 -5.75 12.40 -2.66
C ASN A 217 -5.71 13.53 -1.64
N ASP A 218 -6.84 13.83 -1.01
CA ASP A 218 -6.90 14.88 -0.01
C ASP A 218 -6.07 14.49 1.21
N ILE A 219 -4.89 15.11 1.28
CA ILE A 219 -3.96 14.89 2.37
C ILE A 219 -4.37 15.59 3.68
N LEU A 220 -5.41 16.43 3.66
CA LEU A 220 -5.82 17.30 4.76
C LEU A 220 -7.06 16.80 5.51
N SER A 221 -7.90 15.96 4.89
CA SER A 221 -9.18 15.53 5.47
C SER A 221 -9.02 14.70 6.73
N THR A 222 -8.07 13.77 6.77
CA THR A 222 -7.80 12.94 7.96
C THR A 222 -6.33 12.57 8.09
N ASN A 223 -5.98 12.11 9.29
CA ASN A 223 -4.65 11.58 9.58
C ASN A 223 -4.49 10.11 9.15
N LEU A 224 -5.56 9.41 8.72
CA LEU A 224 -5.43 8.01 8.31
C LEU A 224 -6.16 7.70 7.01
N GLN A 225 -5.39 7.15 6.06
CA GLN A 225 -5.89 6.69 4.77
C GLN A 225 -5.93 5.16 4.71
N LEU A 226 -7.11 4.58 4.46
CA LEU A 226 -7.22 3.16 4.12
C LEU A 226 -6.74 2.95 2.67
N ILE A 227 -5.81 2.01 2.50
CA ILE A 227 -5.33 1.50 1.21
C ILE A 227 -6.06 0.19 0.95
N PHE A 228 -6.75 0.12 -0.17
CA PHE A 228 -7.46 -1.06 -0.67
C PHE A 228 -6.44 -1.99 -1.32
N ALA A 229 -5.67 -2.65 -0.46
CA ALA A 229 -4.49 -3.39 -0.85
C ALA A 229 -4.84 -4.76 -1.47
N ASN A 230 -3.89 -5.32 -2.20
CA ASN A 230 -3.78 -6.77 -2.36
C ASN A 230 -3.30 -7.40 -1.03
N LYS A 231 -3.63 -8.67 -0.80
CA LYS A 231 -3.07 -9.42 0.33
C LYS A 231 -1.54 -9.49 0.25
N HIS A 232 -1.01 -9.52 -0.97
CA HIS A 232 0.41 -9.35 -1.27
C HIS A 232 0.71 -7.86 -1.50
N ILE A 233 1.10 -7.16 -0.43
CA ILE A 233 1.33 -5.71 -0.48
C ILE A 233 2.45 -5.39 -1.47
N GLY A 234 2.20 -4.42 -2.36
CA GLY A 234 3.17 -4.04 -3.38
C GLY A 234 2.89 -2.70 -4.06
N TYR A 235 3.78 -2.32 -4.97
CA TYR A 235 3.78 -1.02 -5.65
C TYR A 235 3.61 -1.13 -7.17
N GLY A 236 2.89 -2.14 -7.65
CA GLY A 236 2.70 -2.46 -9.08
C GLY A 236 2.38 -1.28 -10.02
N GLN A 237 2.25 -1.57 -11.32
CA GLN A 237 2.19 -0.52 -12.35
C GLN A 237 0.79 -0.17 -12.86
N TYR A 238 -0.27 -0.82 -12.38
CA TYR A 238 -1.56 -0.75 -13.05
C TYR A 238 -2.37 0.52 -12.76
N GLY A 239 -1.90 1.42 -11.89
CA GLY A 239 -2.62 2.65 -11.57
C GLY A 239 -3.85 2.44 -10.69
N THR A 240 -3.90 1.34 -9.94
CA THR A 240 -4.91 1.10 -8.90
C THR A 240 -4.70 2.03 -7.70
N GLN A 241 -5.63 2.03 -6.73
CA GLN A 241 -5.53 2.91 -5.56
C GLN A 241 -4.31 2.61 -4.67
N GLU A 242 -3.97 1.33 -4.47
CA GLU A 242 -2.75 0.92 -3.75
C GLU A 242 -1.50 1.46 -4.46
N GLU A 243 -1.37 1.15 -5.75
CA GLU A 243 -0.21 1.51 -6.56
C GLU A 243 -0.04 3.03 -6.67
N ALA A 244 -1.16 3.76 -6.77
CA ALA A 244 -1.14 5.21 -6.76
C ALA A 244 -0.60 5.78 -5.43
N HIS A 245 -1.06 5.28 -4.28
CA HIS A 245 -0.54 5.73 -2.99
C HIS A 245 0.93 5.36 -2.79
N CYS A 246 1.33 4.14 -3.16
CA CYS A 246 2.72 3.67 -3.14
C CYS A 246 3.65 4.48 -4.05
N GLY A 247 3.20 4.77 -5.28
CA GLY A 247 3.94 5.56 -6.26
C GLY A 247 4.07 7.04 -5.89
N MET A 248 3.02 7.64 -5.31
CA MET A 248 3.07 9.03 -4.85
C MET A 248 3.79 9.21 -3.51
N SER A 249 3.86 8.16 -2.69
CA SER A 249 4.48 8.17 -1.35
C SER A 249 5.62 7.15 -1.32
N THR A 250 6.69 7.45 -2.05
CA THR A 250 7.75 6.50 -2.42
C THR A 250 8.35 5.71 -1.24
N GLU A 251 8.38 6.30 -0.05
CA GLU A 251 8.86 5.64 1.17
C GLU A 251 8.03 4.41 1.58
N LEU A 252 6.79 4.27 1.11
CA LEU A 252 5.97 3.07 1.33
C LEU A 252 6.57 1.84 0.67
N ASN A 253 7.28 2.00 -0.44
CA ASN A 253 7.68 0.88 -1.30
C ASN A 253 8.67 -0.08 -0.63
N VAL A 254 9.40 0.36 0.39
CA VAL A 254 10.31 -0.52 1.14
C VAL A 254 9.58 -1.61 1.92
N VAL A 255 8.25 -1.51 2.07
CA VAL A 255 7.41 -2.52 2.72
C VAL A 255 7.63 -3.93 2.15
N VAL A 256 7.83 -4.04 0.84
CA VAL A 256 8.01 -5.33 0.16
C VAL A 256 9.28 -6.06 0.62
N LEU A 257 10.23 -5.35 1.23
CA LEU A 257 11.50 -5.90 1.69
C LEU A 257 11.39 -6.67 3.01
N PHE A 258 10.30 -6.48 3.75
CA PHE A 258 10.07 -7.14 5.04
C PHE A 258 8.66 -7.73 5.19
N MET A 259 7.81 -7.64 4.17
CA MET A 259 6.53 -8.36 4.08
C MET A 259 6.67 -9.53 3.11
N ASN A 260 7.25 -10.65 3.57
CA ASN A 260 7.51 -11.80 2.70
C ASN A 260 6.28 -12.70 2.52
N ARG A 261 5.26 -12.55 3.36
CA ARG A 261 4.01 -13.31 3.30
C ARG A 261 2.80 -12.40 3.17
N ASP A 262 1.82 -12.89 2.44
CA ASP A 262 0.51 -12.28 2.33
C ASP A 262 -0.09 -11.95 3.71
N LEU A 263 -0.85 -10.86 3.78
CA LEU A 263 -1.73 -10.58 4.91
C LEU A 263 -2.69 -11.74 5.11
N ARG A 264 -2.75 -12.28 6.34
CA ARG A 264 -3.78 -13.24 6.72
C ARG A 264 -5.15 -12.54 6.85
N ASP A 265 -6.23 -13.30 6.89
CA ASP A 265 -7.61 -12.80 6.99
C ASP A 265 -7.84 -11.82 8.15
N ASN A 266 -7.09 -11.96 9.23
CA ASN A 266 -7.19 -11.15 10.44
C ASN A 266 -6.00 -10.18 10.62
N GLU A 267 -5.23 -9.90 9.57
CA GLU A 267 -4.06 -9.03 9.63
C GLU A 267 -4.24 -7.75 8.80
N CYS A 268 -3.56 -6.68 9.21
CA CYS A 268 -3.37 -5.47 8.39
C CYS A 268 -1.98 -4.88 8.65
N LEU A 269 -1.55 -3.97 7.78
CA LEU A 269 -0.31 -3.22 7.96
C LEU A 269 -0.62 -1.74 8.14
N VAL A 270 0.01 -1.10 9.12
CA VAL A 270 -0.03 0.34 9.33
C VAL A 270 1.34 0.94 9.11
N VAL A 271 1.41 2.06 8.42
CA VAL A 271 2.65 2.82 8.23
C VAL A 271 2.45 4.26 8.67
N HIS A 272 3.30 4.74 9.57
CA HIS A 272 3.20 6.07 10.19
C HIS A 272 4.30 7.02 9.71
N GLY A 273 3.95 8.30 9.58
CA GLY A 273 4.92 9.37 9.37
C GLY A 273 5.39 9.55 7.94
N ILE A 274 4.73 8.90 6.98
CA ILE A 274 5.07 8.94 5.55
C ILE A 274 4.61 10.26 4.93
N GLN A 275 5.46 10.82 4.08
CA GLN A 275 5.10 11.96 3.24
C GLN A 275 4.56 11.49 1.88
N THR A 276 3.48 12.12 1.42
CA THR A 276 3.03 12.03 0.02
C THR A 276 3.70 13.13 -0.78
N PHE A 277 4.42 12.76 -1.82
CA PHE A 277 5.19 13.69 -2.66
C PHE A 277 4.39 14.14 -3.88
N GLY A 278 3.78 13.20 -4.61
CA GLY A 278 3.05 13.49 -5.84
C GLY A 278 1.55 13.71 -5.64
N GLN A 279 0.98 14.58 -6.46
CA GLN A 279 -0.46 14.72 -6.68
C GLN A 279 -0.81 14.07 -8.01
N TYR A 280 -1.86 13.26 -8.06
CA TYR A 280 -2.27 12.61 -9.30
C TYR A 280 -3.74 12.85 -9.63
N GLN A 281 -4.08 12.61 -10.89
CA GLN A 281 -5.45 12.47 -11.36
C GLN A 281 -5.57 11.22 -12.22
N GLY A 282 -6.81 10.75 -12.40
CA GLY A 282 -7.08 9.54 -13.18
C GLY A 282 -6.91 8.26 -12.37
N TYR A 283 -7.17 7.13 -13.04
CA TYR A 283 -7.14 5.79 -12.48
C TYR A 283 -6.73 4.81 -13.58
N GLY A 284 -6.12 3.69 -13.20
CA GLY A 284 -5.68 2.71 -14.18
C GLY A 284 -4.57 3.30 -15.07
N ASN A 285 -4.60 2.94 -16.36
CA ASN A 285 -3.65 3.45 -17.34
C ASN A 285 -3.79 4.97 -17.62
N ASP A 286 -4.86 5.63 -17.17
CA ASP A 286 -5.05 7.08 -17.32
C ASP A 286 -4.47 7.89 -16.15
N LEU A 287 -3.94 7.23 -15.12
CA LEU A 287 -3.33 7.90 -13.98
C LEU A 287 -2.13 8.74 -14.42
N LYS A 288 -2.12 10.01 -14.02
CA LYS A 288 -1.06 10.97 -14.33
C LYS A 288 -0.72 11.85 -13.13
N LEU A 289 0.56 12.09 -12.91
CA LEU A 289 1.06 13.13 -12.03
C LEU A 289 0.59 14.52 -12.53
N ILE A 290 0.04 15.33 -11.63
CA ILE A 290 -0.42 16.70 -11.90
C ILE A 290 0.34 17.76 -11.10
N GLY A 291 1.14 17.35 -10.12
CA GLY A 291 1.91 18.27 -9.29
C GLY A 291 2.59 17.57 -8.13
N PHE A 292 3.23 18.37 -7.27
CA PHE A 292 3.88 17.91 -6.05
C PHE A 292 3.32 18.62 -4.83
N HIS A 293 3.23 17.93 -3.70
CA HIS A 293 2.92 18.54 -2.42
C HIS A 293 4.15 19.24 -1.83
N SER A 294 3.91 20.40 -1.20
CA SER A 294 4.92 21.03 -0.35
C SER A 294 5.25 20.13 0.85
N SER A 295 6.51 20.13 1.28
CA SER A 295 6.93 19.48 2.53
C SER A 295 6.20 20.05 3.76
N THR A 296 5.70 21.28 3.68
CA THR A 296 4.92 21.94 4.74
C THR A 296 3.41 21.87 4.53
N ALA A 297 2.92 21.05 3.58
CA ALA A 297 1.49 20.99 3.26
C ALA A 297 0.65 20.50 4.45
N CYS A 298 1.19 19.61 5.27
CA CYS A 298 0.60 19.19 6.54
C CYS A 298 1.68 18.65 7.50
N ASP A 299 1.29 18.27 8.71
CA ASP A 299 2.19 17.53 9.60
C ASP A 299 2.22 16.04 9.23
N TRP A 300 3.14 15.70 8.32
CA TRP A 300 3.31 14.33 7.82
C TRP A 300 3.57 13.30 8.94
N SER A 301 4.11 13.70 10.10
CA SER A 301 4.33 12.77 11.21
C SER A 301 3.06 12.20 11.83
N ARG A 302 1.94 12.92 11.67
CA ARG A 302 0.64 12.49 12.19
C ARG A 302 -0.12 11.62 11.21
N ARG A 303 0.34 11.57 9.95
CA ARG A 303 -0.32 10.80 8.90
C ARG A 303 0.06 9.32 8.95
N SER A 304 -0.92 8.49 8.65
CA SER A 304 -0.79 7.04 8.62
C SER A 304 -1.51 6.46 7.40
N TYR A 305 -0.96 5.37 6.86
CA TYR A 305 -1.60 4.53 5.87
C TYR A 305 -1.93 3.18 6.48
N VAL A 306 -3.08 2.61 6.15
CA VAL A 306 -3.44 1.25 6.57
C VAL A 306 -3.69 0.41 5.33
N PHE A 307 -2.84 -0.58 5.08
CA PHE A 307 -3.05 -1.56 4.04
C PHE A 307 -3.94 -2.68 4.56
N ALA A 308 -5.04 -2.91 3.86
CA ALA A 308 -5.96 -4.00 4.14
C ALA A 308 -6.53 -4.51 2.83
N ASP A 309 -6.63 -5.83 2.72
CA ASP A 309 -7.11 -6.51 1.53
C ASP A 309 -8.55 -7.01 1.70
N ALA A 310 -9.40 -6.72 0.73
CA ALA A 310 -10.73 -7.32 0.64
C ALA A 310 -10.64 -8.72 0.00
N LEU A 311 -11.65 -9.56 0.21
CA LEU A 311 -11.80 -10.79 -0.57
C LEU A 311 -12.16 -10.43 -2.01
N GLU A 312 -11.53 -11.13 -2.93
CA GLU A 312 -11.96 -11.19 -4.32
C GLU A 312 -13.19 -12.11 -4.41
N MET A 313 -14.31 -11.53 -4.87
CA MET A 313 -15.54 -12.28 -5.10
C MET A 313 -15.46 -12.95 -6.47
N ASN A 314 -15.95 -14.19 -6.54
CA ASN A 314 -16.11 -14.88 -7.81
C ASN A 314 -17.24 -14.22 -8.60
N PHE A 315 -17.15 -14.33 -9.92
CA PHE A 315 -18.30 -13.97 -10.74
C PHE A 315 -19.39 -15.01 -10.53
N SER A 316 -20.47 -14.64 -9.84
CA SER A 316 -21.65 -15.48 -9.71
C SER A 316 -22.60 -15.22 -10.88
N GLU A 317 -22.87 -16.26 -11.69
CA GLU A 317 -23.95 -16.23 -12.69
C GLU A 317 -25.35 -16.23 -12.04
N THR A 318 -25.42 -16.48 -10.74
CA THR A 318 -26.67 -16.44 -9.95
C THR A 318 -26.82 -15.08 -9.27
N ASN A 319 -28.07 -14.61 -9.06
CA ASN A 319 -28.39 -13.38 -8.28
C ASN A 319 -28.02 -13.45 -6.78
N GLU A 320 -27.10 -14.35 -6.40
CA GLU A 320 -26.59 -14.46 -5.04
C GLU A 320 -25.56 -13.36 -4.76
N LEU A 321 -25.62 -12.76 -3.57
CA LEU A 321 -24.59 -11.85 -3.10
C LEU A 321 -23.49 -12.63 -2.41
N GLU A 322 -22.37 -12.80 -3.11
CA GLU A 322 -21.25 -13.58 -2.61
C GLU A 322 -20.63 -12.98 -1.34
N ASP A 323 -20.66 -11.66 -1.17
CA ASP A 323 -20.26 -10.97 0.06
C ASP A 323 -20.98 -11.50 1.32
N LEU A 324 -22.20 -12.02 1.16
CA LEU A 324 -23.04 -12.51 2.27
C LEU A 324 -22.87 -14.01 2.56
N LYS A 325 -22.02 -14.73 1.81
CA LYS A 325 -21.64 -16.10 2.19
C LYS A 325 -21.00 -16.08 3.59
N GLU A 326 -21.23 -17.11 4.39
CA GLU A 326 -20.89 -17.10 5.82
C GLU A 326 -19.41 -16.82 6.10
N TYR A 327 -18.53 -17.51 5.38
CA TYR A 327 -17.10 -17.28 5.45
C TYR A 327 -16.75 -15.85 5.02
N ASN A 328 -17.26 -15.40 3.86
CA ASN A 328 -16.96 -14.08 3.30
C ASN A 328 -17.40 -12.95 4.24
N LEU A 329 -18.63 -13.00 4.74
CA LEU A 329 -19.18 -12.02 5.69
C LEU A 329 -18.31 -11.95 6.95
N THR A 330 -17.99 -13.10 7.54
CA THR A 330 -17.18 -13.18 8.77
C THR A 330 -15.78 -12.63 8.54
N ARG A 331 -15.15 -13.01 7.42
CA ARG A 331 -13.80 -12.61 7.04
C ARG A 331 -13.72 -11.10 6.80
N GLU A 332 -14.65 -10.54 6.01
CA GLU A 332 -14.69 -9.10 5.75
C GLU A 332 -14.87 -8.30 7.03
N LEU A 333 -15.77 -8.72 7.92
CA LEU A 333 -15.96 -8.07 9.22
C LEU A 333 -14.70 -8.16 10.09
N ALA A 334 -13.98 -9.27 10.08
CA ALA A 334 -12.71 -9.43 10.79
C ALA A 334 -11.63 -8.49 10.22
N LYS A 335 -11.48 -8.44 8.88
CA LYS A 335 -10.52 -7.55 8.20
C LYS A 335 -10.80 -6.09 8.50
N ILE A 336 -12.04 -5.64 8.31
CA ILE A 336 -12.44 -4.25 8.59
C ILE A 336 -12.30 -3.95 10.10
N SER A 337 -12.56 -4.91 10.98
CA SER A 337 -12.35 -4.73 12.42
C SER A 337 -10.87 -4.58 12.77
N CYS A 338 -10.00 -5.36 12.14
CA CYS A 338 -8.56 -5.28 12.34
C CYS A 338 -8.01 -3.88 12.03
N THR A 339 -8.63 -3.16 11.10
CA THR A 339 -8.23 -1.81 10.68
C THR A 339 -8.92 -0.73 11.50
N PHE A 340 -10.24 -0.78 11.66
CA PHE A 340 -11.03 0.28 12.29
C PHE A 340 -10.80 0.36 13.79
N ARG A 341 -10.42 -0.76 14.45
CA ARG A 341 -10.02 -0.75 15.87
C ARG A 341 -8.88 0.21 16.16
N LEU A 342 -7.98 0.39 15.18
CA LEU A 342 -6.80 1.24 15.32
C LEU A 342 -7.18 2.74 15.31
N GLN A 343 -8.37 3.05 14.79
CA GLN A 343 -8.95 4.39 14.71
C GLN A 343 -10.15 4.57 15.63
N GLN A 344 -10.23 3.82 16.72
CA GLN A 344 -11.30 3.96 17.69
C GLN A 344 -11.43 5.43 18.15
N ASP A 345 -12.66 5.95 18.13
CA ASP A 345 -13.01 7.33 18.50
C ASP A 345 -12.36 8.42 17.61
N LYS A 346 -11.90 8.06 16.40
CA LYS A 346 -11.27 8.97 15.42
C LYS A 346 -11.98 8.94 14.07
N SER A 347 -11.43 9.65 13.08
CA SER A 347 -11.88 9.62 11.70
C SER A 347 -10.97 8.75 10.80
N LEU A 348 -11.55 8.22 9.74
CA LEU A 348 -10.88 7.37 8.76
C LEU A 348 -11.33 7.76 7.34
N ASN A 349 -10.38 7.93 6.43
CA ASN A 349 -10.66 7.99 4.99
C ASN A 349 -10.79 6.58 4.40
N THR A 350 -11.91 6.32 3.75
CA THR A 350 -12.24 5.06 3.07
C THR A 350 -13.08 5.33 1.82
N GLY A 351 -13.63 4.28 1.21
CA GLY A 351 -14.43 4.34 -0.01
C GLY A 351 -14.94 2.95 -0.40
N HIS A 352 -15.02 2.70 -1.70
CA HIS A 352 -15.50 1.45 -2.30
C HIS A 352 -14.52 0.26 -2.12
N PHE A 353 -14.22 -0.08 -0.86
CA PHE A 353 -13.28 -1.13 -0.46
C PHE A 353 -13.68 -2.49 -1.04
N GLY A 354 -12.83 -3.06 -1.89
CA GLY A 354 -13.04 -4.36 -2.53
C GLY A 354 -14.13 -4.40 -3.60
N CYS A 355 -14.62 -3.26 -4.10
CA CYS A 355 -15.77 -3.23 -5.03
C CYS A 355 -15.39 -3.09 -6.51
N GLY A 356 -14.12 -2.80 -6.81
CA GLY A 356 -13.61 -2.66 -8.17
C GLY A 356 -13.19 -4.00 -8.76
N ALA A 357 -11.89 -4.20 -8.94
CA ALA A 357 -11.31 -5.44 -9.45
C ALA A 357 -11.68 -6.70 -8.63
N PHE A 358 -12.08 -6.53 -7.37
CA PHE A 358 -12.43 -7.62 -6.45
C PHE A 358 -13.93 -7.94 -6.44
N HIS A 359 -14.73 -7.26 -7.27
CA HIS A 359 -16.14 -7.56 -7.55
C HIS A 359 -17.10 -7.56 -6.34
N GLY A 360 -16.70 -7.05 -5.19
CA GLY A 360 -17.56 -6.92 -4.01
C GLY A 360 -18.74 -5.99 -4.25
N ASN A 361 -19.90 -6.32 -3.67
CA ASN A 361 -21.08 -5.46 -3.80
C ASN A 361 -20.92 -4.18 -2.97
N ARG A 362 -20.88 -3.02 -3.65
CA ARG A 362 -20.68 -1.70 -3.01
C ARG A 362 -21.64 -1.40 -1.86
N TYR A 363 -22.90 -1.85 -1.94
CA TYR A 363 -23.88 -1.63 -0.89
C TYR A 363 -23.66 -2.54 0.31
N VAL A 364 -23.32 -3.81 0.08
CA VAL A 364 -22.96 -4.72 1.18
C VAL A 364 -21.70 -4.21 1.87
N LYS A 365 -20.63 -3.92 1.11
CA LYS A 365 -19.35 -3.46 1.67
C LYS A 365 -19.48 -2.20 2.52
N ILE A 366 -20.26 -1.18 2.11
CA ILE A 366 -20.45 0.00 2.95
C ILE A 366 -21.28 -0.31 4.21
N VAL A 367 -22.25 -1.22 4.14
CA VAL A 367 -22.99 -1.65 5.35
C VAL A 367 -22.07 -2.39 6.32
N LEU A 368 -21.13 -3.22 5.85
CA LEU A 368 -20.10 -3.84 6.70
C LEU A 368 -19.18 -2.79 7.34
N GLN A 369 -18.74 -1.81 6.57
CA GLN A 369 -17.94 -0.70 7.10
C GLN A 369 -18.72 0.12 8.15
N ILE A 370 -20.00 0.42 7.92
CA ILE A 370 -20.89 1.09 8.89
C ILE A 370 -21.01 0.28 10.17
N LEU A 371 -21.24 -1.03 10.08
CA LEU A 371 -21.39 -1.91 11.24
C LEU A 371 -20.14 -1.88 12.12
N VAL A 372 -18.97 -2.01 11.52
CA VAL A 372 -17.69 -1.99 12.23
C VAL A 372 -17.36 -0.59 12.76
N ALA A 373 -17.60 0.46 11.97
CA ALA A 373 -17.39 1.84 12.40
C ALA A 373 -18.27 2.21 13.59
N SER A 374 -19.51 1.73 13.61
CA SER A 374 -20.43 1.90 14.74
C SER A 374 -19.92 1.22 16.00
N PHE A 375 -19.32 0.03 15.86
CA PHE A 375 -18.73 -0.66 17.00
C PHE A 375 -17.51 0.07 17.59
N TYR A 376 -16.61 0.57 16.76
CA TYR A 376 -15.40 1.28 17.21
C TYR A 376 -15.58 2.81 17.31
N ASN A 377 -16.79 3.32 17.09
CA ASN A 377 -17.09 4.76 17.07
C ASN A 377 -16.16 5.56 16.12
N VAL A 378 -15.99 5.06 14.90
CA VAL A 378 -15.15 5.67 13.86
C VAL A 378 -15.99 6.54 12.95
N GLN A 379 -15.55 7.77 12.69
CA GLN A 379 -16.16 8.66 11.70
C GLN A 379 -15.64 8.32 10.30
N LEU A 380 -16.55 7.96 9.39
CA LEU A 380 -16.19 7.56 8.03
C LEU A 380 -16.24 8.75 7.08
N HIS A 381 -15.07 9.18 6.61
CA HIS A 381 -14.92 10.06 5.46
C HIS A 381 -14.88 9.16 4.22
N PHE A 382 -15.96 9.17 3.44
CA PHE A 382 -16.19 8.20 2.38
C PHE A 382 -16.04 8.88 1.01
N TYR A 383 -15.07 8.39 0.24
CA TYR A 383 -14.93 8.77 -1.16
C TYR A 383 -15.83 7.95 -2.07
N SER A 384 -16.58 8.66 -2.92
CA SER A 384 -17.36 8.08 -4.01
C SER A 384 -17.43 9.10 -5.15
N SER A 385 -17.20 8.66 -6.38
CA SER A 385 -17.45 9.48 -7.57
C SER A 385 -18.95 9.79 -7.78
N SER A 386 -19.84 9.06 -7.09
CA SER A 386 -21.27 9.32 -7.07
C SER A 386 -21.69 9.91 -5.72
N LYS A 387 -21.99 11.21 -5.70
CA LYS A 387 -22.59 11.87 -4.55
C LYS A 387 -23.96 11.27 -4.20
N ALA A 388 -24.75 10.93 -5.22
CA ALA A 388 -26.05 10.29 -5.04
C ALA A 388 -25.96 8.97 -4.26
N PHE A 389 -24.86 8.21 -4.41
CA PHE A 389 -24.62 7.02 -3.61
C PHE A 389 -24.45 7.36 -2.12
N ILE A 390 -23.67 8.40 -1.80
CA ILE A 390 -23.46 8.83 -0.41
C ILE A 390 -24.78 9.32 0.19
N ASP A 391 -25.54 10.12 -0.55
CA ASP A 391 -26.85 10.62 -0.13
C ASP A 391 -27.83 9.46 0.15
N GLU A 392 -27.87 8.45 -0.73
CA GLU A 392 -28.70 7.24 -0.55
C GLU A 392 -28.32 6.47 0.74
N ILE A 393 -27.02 6.33 1.03
CA ILE A 393 -26.56 5.68 2.26
C ILE A 393 -26.85 6.53 3.51
N ASN A 394 -26.73 7.85 3.41
CA ASN A 394 -27.10 8.76 4.51
C ASN A 394 -28.60 8.72 4.79
N ASP A 395 -29.45 8.62 3.77
CA ASP A 395 -30.89 8.40 3.92
C ASP A 395 -31.21 7.04 4.57
N LEU A 396 -30.42 6.01 4.29
CA LEU A 396 -30.50 4.73 4.99
C LEU A 396 -30.12 4.87 6.46
N LEU A 397 -28.97 5.48 6.76
CA LEU A 397 -28.51 5.70 8.14
C LEU A 397 -29.52 6.51 8.94
N LYS A 398 -30.07 7.59 8.36
CA LYS A 398 -31.12 8.40 8.99
C LYS A 398 -32.32 7.55 9.38
N TYR A 399 -32.85 6.76 8.44
CA TYR A 399 -33.99 5.87 8.68
C TYR A 399 -33.70 4.83 9.78
N LEU A 400 -32.53 4.18 9.75
CA LEU A 400 -32.14 3.19 10.75
C LEU A 400 -31.97 3.81 12.14
N ASN A 401 -31.39 5.00 12.23
CA ASN A 401 -31.24 5.74 13.47
C ASN A 401 -32.61 6.19 14.04
N GLU A 402 -33.54 6.67 13.21
CA GLU A 402 -34.91 7.00 13.62
C GLU A 402 -35.66 5.79 14.20
N LYS A 403 -35.39 4.60 13.66
CA LYS A 403 -35.91 3.32 14.14
C LYS A 403 -35.12 2.71 15.31
N GLN A 404 -34.07 3.39 15.78
CA GLN A 404 -33.19 2.94 16.86
C GLN A 404 -32.55 1.56 16.61
N ILE A 405 -32.29 1.23 15.35
CA ILE A 405 -31.60 0.01 14.95
C ILE A 405 -30.17 0.06 15.49
N ASN A 406 -29.73 -1.01 16.15
CA ASN A 406 -28.36 -1.17 16.64
C ASN A 406 -27.54 -2.12 15.75
N CYS A 407 -26.24 -2.28 16.06
CA CYS A 407 -25.34 -3.14 15.29
C CYS A 407 -25.82 -4.61 15.16
N SER A 408 -26.37 -5.18 16.23
CA SER A 408 -26.89 -6.56 16.25
C SER A 408 -28.09 -6.71 15.32
N ASP A 409 -29.01 -5.76 15.34
CA ASP A 409 -30.16 -5.75 14.42
C ASP A 409 -29.70 -5.65 12.96
N LEU A 410 -28.76 -4.73 12.66
CA LEU A 410 -28.20 -4.56 11.31
C LEU A 410 -27.48 -5.82 10.82
N TYR A 411 -26.73 -6.50 11.70
CA TYR A 411 -26.09 -7.77 11.37
C TYR A 411 -27.11 -8.87 11.06
N HIS A 412 -28.19 -8.97 11.83
CA HIS A 412 -29.28 -9.91 11.52
C HIS A 412 -29.97 -9.59 10.19
N TYR A 413 -30.06 -8.31 9.79
CA TYR A 413 -30.59 -7.95 8.47
C TYR A 413 -29.69 -8.45 7.34
N LEU A 414 -28.36 -8.43 7.51
CA LEU A 414 -27.42 -9.04 6.55
C LEU A 414 -27.60 -10.56 6.46
N GLU A 415 -27.75 -11.24 7.61
CA GLU A 415 -28.05 -12.68 7.65
C GLU A 415 -29.40 -13.00 6.99
N TYR A 416 -30.41 -12.15 7.17
CA TYR A 416 -31.71 -12.33 6.52
C TYR A 416 -31.63 -12.15 5.00
N LEU A 417 -30.91 -11.12 4.54
CA LEU A 417 -30.69 -10.86 3.11
C LEU A 417 -30.05 -12.06 2.42
N LYS A 418 -29.01 -12.65 3.04
CA LYS A 418 -28.35 -13.88 2.56
C LYS A 418 -29.35 -14.98 2.18
N VAL A 419 -30.38 -15.18 3.00
CA VAL A 419 -31.37 -16.26 2.81
C VAL A 419 -32.45 -15.88 1.79
N HIS A 420 -32.87 -14.61 1.76
CA HIS A 420 -34.11 -14.19 1.08
C HIS A 420 -33.91 -13.46 -0.26
N LEU A 421 -32.67 -13.12 -0.64
CA LEU A 421 -32.37 -12.45 -1.91
C LEU A 421 -32.70 -13.31 -3.14
N LYS A 422 -32.62 -14.64 -3.03
CA LYS A 422 -33.00 -15.57 -4.12
C LYS A 422 -34.43 -15.39 -4.63
N HIS A 423 -35.32 -14.78 -3.83
CA HIS A 423 -36.73 -14.63 -4.15
C HIS A 423 -37.17 -13.17 -4.36
N ARG A 424 -36.25 -12.19 -4.32
CA ARG A 424 -36.59 -10.76 -4.31
C ARG A 424 -35.65 -9.96 -5.21
N THR A 425 -36.01 -9.84 -6.48
CA THR A 425 -35.12 -9.35 -7.54
C THR A 425 -35.32 -7.88 -7.96
N SER A 426 -36.26 -7.13 -7.37
CA SER A 426 -36.61 -5.79 -7.85
C SER A 426 -36.14 -4.60 -6.99
N LYS A 427 -35.58 -4.84 -5.80
CA LYS A 427 -35.21 -3.77 -4.84
C LYS A 427 -33.70 -3.67 -4.64
N SER A 428 -33.20 -2.45 -4.44
CA SER A 428 -31.79 -2.23 -4.06
C SER A 428 -31.51 -2.73 -2.64
N ILE A 429 -30.23 -2.92 -2.30
CA ILE A 429 -29.86 -3.36 -0.93
C ILE A 429 -30.29 -2.36 0.14
N PRO A 430 -30.08 -1.03 0.00
CA PRO A 430 -30.64 -0.06 0.93
C PRO A 430 -32.16 -0.16 1.09
N GLU A 431 -32.90 -0.36 0.00
CA GLU A 431 -34.36 -0.52 0.05
C GLU A 431 -34.77 -1.81 0.78
N LEU A 432 -34.04 -2.90 0.56
CA LEU A 432 -34.30 -4.16 1.26
C LEU A 432 -34.00 -4.03 2.75
N VAL A 433 -32.89 -3.38 3.13
CA VAL A 433 -32.57 -3.12 4.55
C VAL A 433 -33.64 -2.25 5.20
N LYS A 434 -34.09 -1.16 4.55
CA LYS A 434 -35.22 -0.35 5.04
C LYS A 434 -36.49 -1.17 5.17
N TRP A 435 -36.78 -2.03 4.19
CA TRP A 435 -37.95 -2.91 4.22
C TRP A 435 -37.88 -3.88 5.40
N ILE A 436 -36.73 -4.52 5.66
CA ILE A 436 -36.57 -5.42 6.81
C ILE A 436 -36.79 -4.65 8.11
N ALA A 437 -36.11 -3.51 8.28
CA ALA A 437 -36.23 -2.67 9.47
C ALA A 437 -37.64 -2.12 9.73
N GLY A 438 -38.46 -1.99 8.68
CA GLY A 438 -39.86 -1.58 8.79
C GLY A 438 -40.85 -2.71 9.14
N ASN A 439 -40.45 -3.98 9.02
CA ASN A 439 -41.31 -5.13 9.30
C ASN A 439 -40.88 -5.80 10.61
N GLU A 440 -41.62 -5.57 11.70
CA GLU A 440 -41.37 -6.13 13.05
C GLU A 440 -41.43 -7.68 13.15
N LYS A 441 -41.61 -8.39 12.04
CA LYS A 441 -41.81 -9.85 11.97
C LYS A 441 -40.68 -10.62 11.28
N VAL A 442 -39.55 -9.97 11.01
CA VAL A 442 -38.38 -10.59 10.36
C VAL A 442 -37.35 -11.03 11.39
#